data_AF-A0A2G9XDT5-F1
#
_entry.id   AF-A0A2G9XDT5-F1
#
_cell.length_a   1.000
_cell.length_b   1.000
_cell.length_c   1.000
_cell.angle_alpha   90.00
_cell.angle_beta   90.00
_cell.angle_gamma   90.00
#
_symmetry.space_group_name_H-M   'P 1'
#
loop_
_entity.id
_entity.type
_entity.pdbx_description
1 polymer ?
#
loop_
_entity_poly.entity_id
_entity_poly.type
_entity_poly.pdbx_seq_one_letter_code
_entity_poly.pdbx_strand_id
1 'polypeptide(L)'
;MGKKKRKQKLQVPVPKEGIQTDVQLQGIETMAEELKQRRLLSERRGERKRLIKQLEDERGSKIISYFTADRRNLGAQMGSDTIPFFFEHLQSVKKVEKIDLFLYTRGGHTLTPNRIVHLLREFCERLAVLVPFRVHSAGTTLALGADEIVMGPMGELSPVDPSVANIFNPLIDEKDPQKGNIPISVEDVSAYMTLIQEKGLSDPNVFSTALKALTDRVHPLALGNVHRQYLLIRTLSKRLLELHMKGEGDKEKIEKIVEILSEKLYFHGYEISRHEAKEIIGLNVSYPSEKIEKLMWELYMEYQDALLPGEEFDFNRLLGNRESGDFLLDSAIIESVDLIHTCSYSVNVKRKKPAAVEFDVNVRRIGWEKLEVQEVGK
;
A
#
# COMPACT_ATOMS: atom_id res chain seq x y z
N MET A 1 -61.73 -43.89 36.76
CA MET A 1 -60.58 -44.64 36.18
C MET A 1 -59.83 -43.67 35.28
N GLY A 2 -58.62 -43.18 35.52
CA GLY A 2 -57.49 -43.78 36.21
C GLY A 2 -56.67 -44.63 35.25
N LYS A 3 -55.65 -44.05 34.59
CA LYS A 3 -54.26 -44.55 34.64
C LYS A 3 -53.29 -43.68 33.82
N LYS A 4 -52.39 -43.03 34.58
CA LYS A 4 -51.11 -42.45 34.18
C LYS A 4 -50.23 -43.50 33.46
N LYS A 5 -49.46 -43.07 32.45
CA LYS A 5 -48.18 -43.68 32.05
C LYS A 5 -47.13 -42.56 32.03
N ARG A 6 -46.44 -42.35 33.16
CA ARG A 6 -45.06 -42.77 33.47
C ARG A 6 -44.01 -42.18 32.51
N LYS A 7 -43.48 -41.01 32.92
CA LYS A 7 -42.14 -40.55 32.55
C LYS A 7 -41.11 -41.54 33.10
N GLN A 8 -40.20 -42.03 32.26
CA GLN A 8 -39.03 -42.76 32.71
C GLN A 8 -37.84 -41.81 32.63
N LYS A 9 -37.38 -41.34 33.80
CA LYS A 9 -36.07 -40.71 33.97
C LYS A 9 -35.06 -41.84 34.07
N LEU A 10 -34.11 -41.90 33.14
CA LEU A 10 -32.86 -42.62 33.34
C LEU A 10 -31.85 -41.61 33.90
N GLN A 11 -31.47 -41.82 35.17
CA GLN A 11 -30.30 -41.20 35.80
C GLN A 11 -29.16 -42.23 35.71
N VAL A 12 -28.05 -41.85 35.10
CA VAL A 12 -26.79 -42.61 35.12
C VAL A 12 -25.67 -41.60 35.43
N PRO A 13 -24.72 -41.93 36.33
CA PRO A 13 -24.01 -40.96 37.16
C PRO A 13 -22.88 -40.23 36.43
N VAL A 14 -22.57 -39.02 36.94
CA VAL A 14 -21.36 -38.27 36.58
C VAL A 14 -20.20 -38.75 37.47
N PRO A 15 -19.04 -39.10 36.89
CA PRO A 15 -17.74 -38.69 37.41
C PRO A 15 -17.05 -37.81 36.36
N LYS A 16 -16.87 -36.51 36.62
CA LYS A 16 -15.62 -35.90 37.11
C LYS A 16 -14.38 -36.36 36.32
N GLU A 17 -14.06 -35.57 35.30
CA GLU A 17 -12.72 -35.15 34.82
C GLU A 17 -12.66 -35.06 33.28
N GLY A 18 -12.08 -33.96 32.78
CA GLY A 18 -11.93 -33.63 31.36
C GLY A 18 -13.12 -32.84 30.81
N ILE A 19 -13.01 -31.70 30.12
CA ILE A 19 -11.90 -30.99 29.52
C ILE A 19 -12.28 -29.51 29.68
N GLN A 20 -11.45 -28.73 30.36
CA GLN A 20 -11.70 -27.33 30.65
C GLN A 20 -10.99 -26.47 29.59
N THR A 21 -11.36 -26.56 28.31
CA THR A 21 -10.65 -25.77 27.26
C THR A 21 -11.49 -25.20 26.11
N ASP A 22 -12.81 -25.23 26.12
CA ASP A 22 -13.59 -24.68 24.97
C ASP A 22 -14.52 -23.51 25.29
N VAL A 23 -14.57 -23.03 26.54
CA VAL A 23 -15.49 -21.93 26.94
C VAL A 23 -14.74 -20.63 27.29
N GLN A 24 -13.40 -20.64 27.30
CA GLN A 24 -12.59 -19.42 27.54
C GLN A 24 -11.99 -18.80 26.27
N LEU A 25 -12.08 -19.45 25.11
CA LEU A 25 -11.56 -18.91 23.84
C LEU A 25 -12.60 -18.09 23.04
N GLN A 26 -13.88 -18.16 23.37
CA GLN A 26 -14.93 -17.32 22.77
C GLN A 26 -15.17 -15.99 23.53
N GLY A 27 -14.44 -15.75 24.62
CA GLY A 27 -14.61 -14.56 25.47
C GLY A 27 -13.74 -13.35 25.11
N ILE A 28 -12.94 -13.41 24.03
CA ILE A 28 -12.07 -12.30 23.58
C ILE A 28 -12.66 -11.60 22.34
N GLU A 29 -13.67 -12.17 21.68
CA GLU A 29 -14.24 -11.63 20.45
C GLU A 29 -15.44 -10.72 20.72
N THR A 30 -15.15 -9.47 21.05
CA THR A 30 -15.92 -8.27 20.64
C THR A 30 -15.22 -7.00 21.15
N MET A 31 -13.89 -6.90 20.99
CA MET A 31 -13.27 -5.57 20.98
C MET A 31 -13.58 -4.95 19.62
N ALA A 32 -14.16 -3.75 19.60
CA ALA A 32 -14.41 -3.01 18.37
C ALA A 32 -13.12 -2.96 17.54
N GLU A 33 -13.19 -3.26 16.24
CA GLU A 33 -12.03 -3.36 15.35
C GLU A 33 -11.07 -2.17 15.47
N GLU A 34 -11.61 -0.95 15.59
CA GLU A 34 -10.86 0.28 15.87
C GLU A 34 -9.99 0.18 17.13
N LEU A 35 -10.57 -0.26 18.26
CA LEU A 35 -9.85 -0.40 19.53
C LEU A 35 -8.75 -1.43 19.38
N LYS A 36 -8.97 -2.49 18.60
CA LYS A 36 -7.93 -3.49 18.31
C LYS A 36 -6.79 -2.86 17.49
N GLN A 37 -7.07 -2.09 16.44
CA GLN A 37 -6.04 -1.43 15.62
C GLN A 37 -5.21 -0.43 16.44
N ARG A 38 -5.87 0.50 17.15
CA ARG A 38 -5.19 1.49 18.01
C ARG A 38 -4.36 0.84 19.09
N ARG A 39 -4.89 -0.22 19.70
CA ARG A 39 -4.17 -1.05 20.67
C ARG A 39 -2.91 -1.66 20.06
N LEU A 40 -3.00 -2.27 18.89
CA LEU A 40 -1.84 -2.90 18.23
C LEU A 40 -0.80 -1.88 17.80
N LEU A 41 -1.19 -0.74 17.22
CA LEU A 41 -0.23 0.30 16.83
C LEU A 41 0.43 0.94 18.06
N SER A 42 -0.32 1.29 19.10
CA SER A 42 0.25 1.96 20.28
C SER A 42 0.96 0.99 21.23
N GLU A 43 0.33 -0.10 21.65
CA GLU A 43 0.89 -1.02 22.65
C GLU A 43 2.06 -1.85 22.11
N ARG A 44 2.04 -2.26 20.83
CA ARG A 44 3.15 -3.02 20.23
C ARG A 44 4.25 -2.13 19.66
N ARG A 45 4.21 -0.81 19.87
CA ARG A 45 5.29 0.09 19.44
C ARG A 45 6.66 -0.29 20.03
N GLY A 46 6.70 -0.79 21.27
CA GLY A 46 7.95 -1.25 21.89
C GLY A 46 8.62 -2.38 21.11
N GLU A 47 7.82 -3.32 20.59
CA GLU A 47 8.27 -4.42 19.73
C GLU A 47 8.81 -3.89 18.40
N ARG A 48 8.02 -3.08 17.68
CA ARG A 48 8.44 -2.48 16.41
C ARG A 48 9.70 -1.63 16.55
N LYS A 49 9.80 -0.82 17.61
CA LYS A 49 11.00 -0.03 17.90
C LYS A 49 12.22 -0.93 18.14
N ARG A 50 12.06 -2.09 18.79
CA ARG A 50 13.14 -3.06 18.97
C ARG A 50 13.59 -3.64 17.63
N LEU A 51 12.64 -4.07 16.79
CA LEU A 51 12.94 -4.62 15.47
C LEU A 51 13.61 -3.58 14.55
N ILE A 52 13.11 -2.35 14.54
CA ILE A 52 13.72 -1.22 13.82
C ILE A 52 15.17 -1.01 14.29
N LYS A 53 15.43 -0.94 15.60
CA LYS A 53 16.80 -0.79 16.12
C LYS A 53 17.71 -1.95 15.72
N GLN A 54 17.23 -3.19 15.80
CA GLN A 54 18.01 -4.36 15.38
C GLN A 54 18.34 -4.29 13.89
N LEU A 55 17.40 -3.88 13.04
CA LEU A 55 17.68 -3.65 11.62
C LEU A 55 18.68 -2.51 11.40
N GLU A 56 18.57 -1.39 12.13
CA GLU A 56 19.53 -0.28 12.08
C GLU A 56 20.95 -0.75 12.41
N ASP A 57 21.10 -1.56 13.47
CA ASP A 57 22.38 -2.11 13.92
C ASP A 57 22.98 -3.06 12.87
N GLU A 58 22.18 -3.97 12.30
CA GLU A 58 22.64 -4.93 11.28
C GLU A 58 22.97 -4.27 9.93
N ARG A 59 22.29 -3.18 9.60
CA ARG A 59 22.44 -2.48 8.31
C ARG A 59 23.43 -1.32 8.37
N GLY A 60 23.83 -0.89 9.56
CA GLY A 60 24.60 0.34 9.78
C GLY A 60 23.88 1.56 9.20
N SER A 61 22.58 1.65 9.39
CA SER A 61 21.71 2.68 8.79
C SER A 61 20.71 3.22 9.80
N LYS A 62 20.03 4.32 9.44
CA LYS A 62 18.81 4.76 10.10
C LYS A 62 17.59 4.34 9.33
N ILE A 63 16.55 3.88 10.04
CA ILE A 63 15.35 3.33 9.40
C ILE A 63 14.17 4.25 9.59
N ILE A 64 13.49 4.50 8.48
CA ILE A 64 12.15 5.07 8.45
C ILE A 64 11.24 4.02 7.81
N SER A 65 10.24 3.56 8.55
CA SER A 65 9.17 2.72 8.03
C SER A 65 8.08 3.60 7.43
N TYR A 66 7.63 3.25 6.23
CA TYR A 66 6.46 3.86 5.60
C TYR A 66 5.54 2.78 5.06
N PHE A 67 4.35 2.70 5.65
CA PHE A 67 3.39 1.64 5.37
C PHE A 67 2.03 2.24 5.07
N THR A 68 1.47 1.95 3.90
CA THR A 68 0.11 2.34 3.51
C THR A 68 -0.74 1.09 3.34
N ALA A 69 -1.74 0.90 4.20
CA ALA A 69 -2.64 -0.25 4.14
C ALA A 69 -3.48 -0.22 2.86
N ASP A 70 -3.66 -1.37 2.22
CA ASP A 70 -4.46 -1.53 1.01
C ASP A 70 -5.78 -2.25 1.28
N ARG A 71 -6.44 -1.89 2.39
CA ARG A 71 -7.77 -2.43 2.72
C ARG A 71 -8.83 -1.87 1.78
N ARG A 72 -9.72 -2.73 1.30
CA ARG A 72 -10.91 -2.25 0.58
C ARG A 72 -11.76 -1.42 1.55
N ASN A 73 -12.20 -0.24 1.12
CA ASN A 73 -12.99 0.74 1.88
C ASN A 73 -12.26 1.43 3.07
N LEU A 74 -10.98 1.11 3.34
CA LEU A 74 -10.14 1.79 4.35
C LEU A 74 -8.65 1.76 3.96
N GLY A 75 -8.36 2.02 2.68
CA GLY A 75 -6.99 2.03 2.18
C GLY A 75 -6.34 3.40 2.34
N ALA A 76 -5.01 3.44 2.39
CA ALA A 76 -4.22 4.64 2.22
C ALA A 76 -3.31 4.50 1.00
N GLN A 77 -2.92 5.63 0.44
CA GLN A 77 -1.99 5.70 -0.68
C GLN A 77 -0.88 6.69 -0.39
N MET A 78 0.21 6.59 -1.16
CA MET A 78 1.30 7.54 -1.08
C MET A 78 0.86 8.94 -1.55
N GLY A 79 0.60 9.84 -0.61
CA GLY A 79 0.14 11.20 -0.87
C GLY A 79 1.21 12.28 -0.66
N SER A 80 1.05 13.44 -1.30
CA SER A 80 1.97 14.59 -1.16
C SER A 80 1.91 15.26 0.21
N ASP A 81 0.82 15.03 0.94
CA ASP A 81 0.62 15.39 2.34
C ASP A 81 1.58 14.65 3.29
N THR A 82 2.25 13.58 2.84
CA THR A 82 3.25 12.87 3.66
C THR A 82 4.59 13.59 3.81
N ILE A 83 4.90 14.53 2.89
CA ILE A 83 6.22 15.18 2.80
C ILE A 83 6.62 15.91 4.10
N PRO A 84 5.74 16.72 4.75
CA PRO A 84 6.07 17.36 6.02
C PRO A 84 6.41 16.35 7.14
N PHE A 85 5.72 15.21 7.19
CA PHE A 85 5.99 14.20 8.22
C PHE A 85 7.32 13.50 7.97
N PHE A 86 7.67 13.18 6.71
CA PHE A 86 9.02 12.72 6.38
C PHE A 86 10.09 13.71 6.86
N PHE A 87 9.86 15.01 6.68
CA PHE A 87 10.78 16.04 7.16
C PHE A 87 10.94 16.00 8.69
N GLU A 88 9.86 15.84 9.47
CA GLU A 88 9.95 15.69 10.93
C GLU A 88 10.77 14.46 11.35
N HIS A 89 10.56 13.31 10.71
CA HIS A 89 11.35 12.11 10.96
C HIS A 89 12.84 12.33 10.65
N LEU A 90 13.14 12.99 9.52
CA LEU A 90 14.50 13.33 9.12
C LEU A 90 15.15 14.35 10.04
N GLN A 91 14.41 15.31 10.60
CA GLN A 91 14.92 16.22 11.62
C GLN A 91 15.30 15.49 12.92
N SER A 92 14.54 14.46 13.30
CA SER A 92 14.87 13.61 14.45
C SER A 92 16.11 12.74 14.18
N VAL A 93 16.17 12.10 13.01
CA VAL A 93 17.28 11.24 12.58
C VAL A 93 18.57 12.05 12.36
N LYS A 94 18.45 13.31 11.94
CA LYS A 94 19.52 14.20 11.46
C LYS A 94 20.22 13.65 10.22
N LYS A 95 21.23 14.37 9.74
CA LYS A 95 22.05 13.91 8.62
C LYS A 95 22.91 12.73 9.06
N VAL A 96 22.85 11.65 8.30
CA VAL A 96 23.57 10.38 8.55
C VAL A 96 24.20 9.88 7.26
N GLU A 97 25.08 8.88 7.34
CA GLU A 97 25.67 8.28 6.14
C GLU A 97 24.61 7.54 5.32
N LYS A 98 23.79 6.71 5.97
CA LYS A 98 22.86 5.80 5.32
C LYS A 98 21.47 5.83 5.92
N ILE A 99 20.45 5.94 5.07
CA ILE A 99 19.04 5.74 5.43
C ILE A 99 18.49 4.54 4.65
N ASP A 100 17.81 3.65 5.37
CA ASP A 100 17.02 2.57 4.80
C ASP A 100 15.53 2.90 4.98
N LEU A 101 14.80 3.03 3.88
CA LEU A 101 13.34 3.20 3.90
C LEU A 101 12.68 1.82 3.85
N PHE A 102 12.05 1.38 4.94
CA PHE A 102 11.24 0.16 4.97
C PHE A 102 9.85 0.46 4.41
N LEU A 103 9.51 -0.11 3.25
CA LEU A 103 8.37 0.35 2.45
C LEU A 103 7.35 -0.77 2.19
N TYR A 104 6.07 -0.47 2.46
CA TYR A 104 4.94 -1.24 1.95
C TYR A 104 3.91 -0.26 1.37
N THR A 105 3.58 -0.41 0.10
CA THR A 105 2.56 0.42 -0.54
C THR A 105 2.02 -0.18 -1.83
N ARG A 106 0.74 0.07 -2.12
CA ARG A 106 0.11 -0.20 -3.42
C ARG A 106 0.17 0.99 -4.38
N GLY A 107 0.98 2.00 -4.08
CA GLY A 107 1.20 3.17 -4.93
C GLY A 107 0.53 4.44 -4.40
N GLY A 108 0.30 5.40 -5.30
CA GLY A 108 -0.27 6.70 -4.95
C GLY A 108 0.07 7.76 -5.98
N HIS A 109 0.24 9.01 -5.53
CA HIS A 109 0.46 10.15 -6.41
C HIS A 109 1.80 10.07 -7.15
N THR A 110 1.76 10.20 -8.48
CA THR A 110 2.90 10.04 -9.41
C THR A 110 4.15 10.85 -9.03
N LEU A 111 4.00 12.06 -8.50
CA LEU A 111 5.10 12.98 -8.21
C LEU A 111 5.63 12.90 -6.77
N THR A 112 4.89 12.28 -5.86
CA THR A 112 5.30 12.15 -4.45
C THR A 112 6.62 11.38 -4.28
N PRO A 113 6.87 10.25 -4.99
CA PRO A 113 8.13 9.53 -4.92
C PRO A 113 9.35 10.42 -5.11
N ASN A 114 9.31 11.28 -6.14
CA ASN A 114 10.42 12.18 -6.44
C ASN A 114 10.67 13.19 -5.32
N ARG A 115 9.61 13.67 -4.66
CA ARG A 115 9.76 14.57 -3.52
C ARG A 115 10.34 13.85 -2.30
N ILE A 116 9.87 12.64 -2.00
CA ILE A 116 10.39 11.83 -0.88
C ILE A 116 11.87 11.49 -1.11
N VAL A 117 12.25 10.97 -2.29
CA VAL A 117 13.64 10.59 -2.59
C VAL A 117 14.60 11.76 -2.42
N HIS A 118 14.28 12.91 -3.03
CA HIS A 118 15.15 14.09 -2.92
C HIS A 118 15.26 14.56 -1.47
N LEU A 119 14.15 14.55 -0.72
CA LEU A 119 14.17 14.93 0.69
C LEU A 119 15.02 13.97 1.54
N LEU A 120 14.90 12.65 1.35
CA LEU A 120 15.74 11.66 2.04
C LEU A 120 17.23 11.88 1.74
N ARG A 121 17.58 12.13 0.47
CA ARG A 121 18.97 12.36 0.02
C ARG A 121 19.58 13.67 0.55
N GLU A 122 18.80 14.65 1.01
CA GLU A 122 19.35 15.80 1.75
C GLU A 122 19.92 15.39 3.12
N PHE A 123 19.43 14.27 3.67
CA PHE A 123 19.78 13.77 5.00
C PHE A 123 20.62 12.49 4.99
N CYS A 124 20.91 11.90 3.81
CA CYS A 124 21.80 10.76 3.69
C CYS A 124 22.68 10.78 2.44
N GLU A 125 23.87 10.18 2.53
CA GLU A 125 24.73 9.96 1.37
C GLU A 125 24.26 8.75 0.56
N ARG A 126 23.78 7.72 1.25
CA ARG A 126 23.26 6.49 0.65
C ARG A 126 21.83 6.19 1.12
N LEU A 127 20.93 6.02 0.17
CA LEU A 127 19.54 5.63 0.37
C LEU A 127 19.35 4.18 -0.09
N ALA A 128 18.79 3.33 0.77
CA ALA A 128 18.25 2.04 0.33
C ALA A 128 16.74 1.97 0.57
N VAL A 129 16.05 1.12 -0.18
CA VAL A 129 14.66 0.74 0.09
C VAL A 129 14.62 -0.73 0.48
N LEU A 130 14.04 -1.03 1.64
CA LEU A 130 13.80 -2.39 2.10
C LEU A 130 12.37 -2.79 1.69
N VAL A 131 12.28 -3.85 0.91
CA VAL A 131 11.03 -4.38 0.34
C VAL A 131 10.72 -5.71 1.03
N PRO A 132 9.96 -5.71 2.14
CA PRO A 132 9.56 -6.94 2.82
C PRO A 132 8.49 -7.71 2.02
N PHE A 133 7.65 -6.99 1.28
CA PHE A 133 6.57 -7.54 0.45
C PHE A 133 6.25 -6.55 -0.69
N ARG A 134 5.06 -5.93 -0.70
CA ARG A 134 4.57 -5.14 -1.84
C ARG A 134 5.07 -3.70 -1.87
N VAL A 135 5.77 -3.35 -2.93
CA VAL A 135 6.14 -1.95 -3.25
C VAL A 135 5.77 -1.65 -4.71
N HIS A 136 4.55 -1.15 -4.93
CA HIS A 136 3.95 -1.06 -6.27
C HIS A 136 3.85 0.38 -6.77
N SER A 137 3.85 0.54 -8.09
CA SER A 137 3.58 1.79 -8.81
C SER A 137 4.44 2.94 -8.29
N ALA A 138 3.86 3.97 -7.67
CA ALA A 138 4.61 5.06 -7.04
C ALA A 138 5.68 4.56 -6.04
N GLY A 139 5.45 3.45 -5.34
CA GLY A 139 6.44 2.78 -4.50
C GLY A 139 7.64 2.26 -5.30
N THR A 140 7.41 1.61 -6.44
CA THR A 140 8.49 1.19 -7.35
C THR A 140 9.28 2.42 -7.82
N THR A 141 8.60 3.48 -8.25
CA THR A 141 9.23 4.74 -8.68
C THR A 141 10.11 5.32 -7.57
N LEU A 142 9.68 5.26 -6.32
CA LEU A 142 10.49 5.68 -5.16
C LEU A 142 11.75 4.83 -5.07
N ALA A 143 11.61 3.50 -5.15
CA ALA A 143 12.72 2.57 -5.09
C ALA A 143 13.76 2.77 -6.22
N LEU A 144 13.35 3.23 -7.40
CA LEU A 144 14.29 3.59 -8.48
C LEU A 144 15.25 4.71 -8.09
N GLY A 145 14.87 5.57 -7.14
CA GLY A 145 15.71 6.66 -6.63
C GLY A 145 16.70 6.24 -5.54
N ALA A 146 16.64 4.99 -5.08
CA ALA A 146 17.51 4.43 -4.05
C ALA A 146 18.78 3.82 -4.67
N ASP A 147 19.90 3.96 -3.96
CA ASP A 147 21.18 3.36 -4.35
C ASP A 147 21.17 1.83 -4.23
N GLU A 148 20.26 1.25 -3.44
CA GLU A 148 20.10 -0.19 -3.25
C GLU A 148 18.63 -0.53 -2.97
N ILE A 149 18.13 -1.63 -3.55
CA ILE A 149 16.81 -2.20 -3.23
C ILE A 149 17.05 -3.56 -2.56
N VAL A 150 16.76 -3.66 -1.26
CA VAL A 150 16.93 -4.92 -0.50
C VAL A 150 15.60 -5.66 -0.50
N MET A 151 15.53 -6.80 -1.20
CA MET A 151 14.27 -7.53 -1.39
C MET A 151 14.29 -8.87 -0.67
N GLY A 152 13.33 -9.06 0.26
CA GLY A 152 13.03 -10.37 0.84
C GLY A 152 12.43 -11.34 -0.19
N PRO A 153 12.27 -12.64 0.13
CA PRO A 153 11.73 -13.64 -0.80
C PRO A 153 10.30 -13.34 -1.26
N MET A 154 9.50 -12.74 -0.37
CA MET A 154 8.15 -12.26 -0.68
C MET A 154 8.15 -10.88 -1.33
N GLY A 155 9.31 -10.20 -1.43
CA GLY A 155 9.41 -8.86 -1.97
C GLY A 155 9.00 -8.81 -3.45
N GLU A 156 8.08 -7.90 -3.77
CA GLU A 156 7.59 -7.67 -5.12
C GLU A 156 7.54 -6.17 -5.45
N LEU A 157 7.94 -5.86 -6.68
CA LEU A 157 7.73 -4.56 -7.31
C LEU A 157 6.61 -4.68 -8.35
N SER A 158 6.15 -3.56 -8.89
CA SER A 158 5.25 -3.55 -10.05
C SER A 158 5.68 -2.55 -11.11
N PRO A 159 5.12 -2.62 -12.33
CA PRO A 159 5.21 -1.54 -13.32
C PRO A 159 4.86 -0.17 -12.74
N VAL A 160 5.42 0.87 -13.36
CA VAL A 160 5.25 2.27 -12.93
C VAL A 160 4.25 3.06 -13.77
N ASP A 161 3.63 2.42 -14.77
CA ASP A 161 2.69 3.09 -15.68
C ASP A 161 1.49 3.67 -14.92
N PRO A 162 1.12 4.95 -15.18
CA PRO A 162 0.04 5.59 -14.46
C PRO A 162 -1.32 5.31 -15.12
N SER A 163 -2.35 5.32 -14.29
CA SER A 163 -3.73 5.56 -14.74
C SER A 163 -4.08 7.05 -14.61
N VAL A 164 -4.83 7.60 -15.55
CA VAL A 164 -5.26 8.99 -15.51
C VAL A 164 -6.76 9.10 -15.32
N ALA A 165 -7.19 9.99 -14.42
CA ALA A 165 -8.58 10.37 -14.25
C ALA A 165 -8.67 11.90 -14.15
N ASN A 166 -9.37 12.53 -15.10
CA ASN A 166 -9.62 13.96 -15.10
C ASN A 166 -11.03 14.25 -15.64
N ILE A 167 -11.43 15.52 -15.68
CA ILE A 167 -12.76 15.95 -16.12
C ILE A 167 -13.14 15.53 -17.54
N PHE A 168 -12.17 15.17 -18.38
CA PHE A 168 -12.35 14.72 -19.75
C PHE A 168 -12.48 13.20 -19.88
N ASN A 169 -12.26 12.45 -18.79
CA ASN A 169 -12.49 11.01 -18.76
C ASN A 169 -14.00 10.69 -18.75
N PRO A 170 -14.43 9.53 -19.28
CA PRO A 170 -15.82 9.08 -19.17
C PRO A 170 -16.30 9.05 -17.71
N LEU A 171 -17.59 9.30 -17.47
CA LEU A 171 -18.18 9.18 -16.13
C LEU A 171 -18.41 7.72 -15.76
N ILE A 172 -18.28 7.38 -14.48
CA ILE A 172 -18.67 6.05 -13.96
C ILE A 172 -20.19 5.86 -14.09
N ASP A 173 -20.95 6.92 -13.83
CA ASP A 173 -22.40 6.94 -13.96
C ASP A 173 -22.83 8.30 -14.54
N GLU A 174 -23.43 8.29 -15.73
CA GLU A 174 -23.89 9.51 -16.39
C GLU A 174 -24.97 10.24 -15.60
N LYS A 175 -25.72 9.53 -14.74
CA LYS A 175 -26.79 10.11 -13.93
C LYS A 175 -26.30 10.69 -12.61
N ASP A 176 -25.09 10.35 -12.20
CA ASP A 176 -24.49 10.81 -10.95
C ASP A 176 -23.00 11.16 -11.14
N PRO A 177 -22.71 12.36 -11.66
CA PRO A 177 -21.33 12.81 -11.88
C PRO A 177 -20.46 12.83 -10.62
N GLN A 178 -21.06 12.82 -9.42
CA GLN A 178 -20.32 12.79 -8.15
C GLN A 178 -19.64 11.45 -7.90
N LYS A 179 -20.04 10.38 -8.60
CA LYS A 179 -19.34 9.09 -8.56
C LYS A 179 -17.96 9.13 -9.24
N GLY A 180 -17.66 10.20 -9.97
CA GLY A 180 -16.36 10.44 -10.59
C GLY A 180 -16.23 9.84 -11.99
N ASN A 181 -14.97 9.77 -12.44
CA ASN A 181 -14.63 9.38 -13.81
C ASN A 181 -13.99 7.98 -13.84
N ILE A 182 -14.22 7.26 -14.95
CA ILE A 182 -13.52 6.02 -15.28
C ILE A 182 -12.05 6.36 -15.54
N PRO A 183 -11.10 5.83 -14.74
CA PRO A 183 -9.69 6.02 -15.01
C PRO A 183 -9.31 5.33 -16.33
N ILE A 184 -8.44 5.97 -17.10
CA ILE A 184 -7.90 5.42 -18.34
C ILE A 184 -6.44 5.05 -18.08
N SER A 185 -6.11 3.78 -18.26
CA SER A 185 -4.72 3.31 -18.19
C SER A 185 -3.95 3.77 -19.43
N VAL A 186 -2.69 4.19 -19.23
CA VAL A 186 -1.74 4.43 -20.32
C VAL A 186 -1.52 3.15 -21.12
N GLU A 187 -1.40 2.03 -20.43
CA GLU A 187 -1.17 0.71 -21.02
C GLU A 187 -2.33 0.28 -21.92
N ASP A 188 -3.57 0.40 -21.46
CA ASP A 188 -4.75 0.00 -22.25
C ASP A 188 -4.85 0.78 -23.57
N VAL A 189 -4.58 2.09 -23.51
CA VAL A 189 -4.57 2.94 -24.71
C VAL A 189 -3.45 2.52 -25.64
N SER A 190 -2.24 2.30 -25.13
CA SER A 190 -1.09 1.85 -25.94
C SER A 190 -1.35 0.48 -26.57
N ALA A 191 -1.86 -0.48 -25.79
CA ALA A 191 -2.18 -1.83 -26.24
C ALA A 191 -3.27 -1.83 -27.33
N TYR A 192 -4.29 -0.98 -27.21
CA TYR A 192 -5.29 -0.80 -28.26
C TYR A 192 -4.68 -0.28 -29.56
N MET A 193 -3.79 0.72 -29.48
CA MET A 193 -3.11 1.28 -30.64
C MET A 193 -2.18 0.26 -31.30
N THR A 194 -1.43 -0.52 -30.52
CA THR A 194 -0.58 -1.62 -31.00
C THR A 194 -1.41 -2.71 -31.67
N LEU A 195 -2.53 -3.11 -31.06
CA LEU A 195 -3.42 -4.14 -31.61
C LEU A 195 -3.93 -3.76 -33.02
N ILE A 196 -4.34 -2.50 -33.20
CA ILE A 196 -4.77 -1.96 -34.50
C ILE A 196 -3.64 -2.07 -35.53
N GLN A 197 -2.43 -1.68 -35.14
CA GLN A 197 -1.26 -1.69 -36.03
C GLN A 197 -0.86 -3.12 -36.42
N GLU A 198 -0.84 -4.07 -35.47
CA GLU A 198 -0.38 -5.44 -35.69
C GLU A 198 -1.40 -6.33 -36.40
N LYS A 199 -2.70 -6.22 -36.07
CA LYS A 199 -3.74 -7.14 -36.56
C LYS A 199 -4.33 -6.77 -37.93
N GLY A 200 -3.72 -5.81 -38.63
CA GLY A 200 -3.89 -5.71 -40.08
C GLY A 200 -4.29 -4.35 -40.63
N LEU A 201 -4.04 -3.26 -39.92
CA LEU A 201 -4.40 -1.92 -40.38
C LEU A 201 -3.17 -1.04 -40.61
N SER A 202 -2.17 -1.58 -41.33
CA SER A 202 -1.19 -0.74 -42.02
C SER A 202 -1.85 0.18 -43.06
N ASP A 203 -3.15 -0.02 -43.33
CA ASP A 203 -4.02 0.92 -44.03
C ASP A 203 -4.33 2.15 -43.15
N PRO A 204 -3.84 3.34 -43.53
CA PRO A 204 -4.09 4.59 -42.80
C PRO A 204 -5.58 4.90 -42.59
N ASN A 205 -6.47 4.42 -43.48
CA ASN A 205 -7.91 4.66 -43.36
C ASN A 205 -8.54 3.94 -42.19
N VAL A 206 -8.10 2.71 -41.91
CA VAL A 206 -8.68 1.94 -40.82
C VAL A 206 -8.09 2.36 -39.47
N PHE A 207 -6.81 2.77 -39.45
CA PHE A 207 -6.24 3.47 -38.29
C PHE A 207 -7.03 4.75 -37.97
N SER A 208 -7.31 5.59 -38.98
CA SER A 208 -8.12 6.80 -38.83
C SER A 208 -9.53 6.49 -38.31
N THR A 209 -10.16 5.44 -38.83
CA THR A 209 -11.50 4.99 -38.39
C THR A 209 -11.49 4.53 -36.93
N ALA A 210 -10.49 3.76 -36.52
CA ALA A 210 -10.36 3.28 -35.15
C ALA A 210 -10.05 4.43 -34.18
N LEU A 211 -9.16 5.35 -34.56
CA LEU A 211 -8.88 6.55 -33.79
C LEU A 211 -10.14 7.42 -33.63
N LYS A 212 -10.91 7.59 -34.70
CA LYS A 212 -12.20 8.30 -34.65
C LYS A 212 -13.16 7.63 -33.66
N ALA A 213 -13.33 6.31 -33.76
CA ALA A 213 -14.19 5.55 -32.87
C ALA A 213 -13.77 5.66 -31.40
N LEU A 214 -12.46 5.70 -31.12
CA LEU A 214 -11.93 5.97 -29.78
C LEU A 214 -12.26 7.39 -29.32
N THR A 215 -12.03 8.39 -30.18
CA THR A 215 -12.29 9.80 -29.84
C THR A 215 -13.78 10.15 -29.72
N ASP A 216 -14.68 9.35 -30.32
CA ASP A 216 -16.13 9.48 -30.15
C ASP A 216 -16.58 9.04 -28.74
N ARG A 217 -15.75 8.26 -28.02
CA ARG A 217 -16.04 7.74 -26.68
C ARG A 217 -15.17 8.36 -25.59
N VAL A 218 -13.93 8.68 -25.92
CA VAL A 218 -12.94 9.24 -25.01
C VAL A 218 -12.53 10.60 -25.53
N HIS A 219 -12.71 11.62 -24.70
CA HIS A 219 -12.40 12.99 -25.09
C HIS A 219 -10.90 13.13 -25.49
N PRO A 220 -10.55 13.80 -26.60
CA PRO A 220 -9.17 13.92 -27.05
C PRO A 220 -8.20 14.52 -26.01
N LEU A 221 -8.66 15.45 -25.16
CA LEU A 221 -7.84 15.98 -24.06
C LEU A 221 -7.52 14.92 -22.98
N ALA A 222 -8.35 13.90 -22.80
CA ALA A 222 -8.02 12.76 -21.94
C ALA A 222 -6.89 11.93 -22.56
N LEU A 223 -6.95 11.63 -23.87
CA LEU A 223 -5.85 10.94 -24.59
C LEU A 223 -4.54 11.75 -24.59
N GLY A 224 -4.63 13.06 -24.77
CA GLY A 224 -3.48 13.96 -24.61
C GLY A 224 -2.92 13.96 -23.19
N ASN A 225 -3.77 13.80 -22.17
CA ASN A 225 -3.33 13.64 -20.78
C ASN A 225 -2.65 12.30 -20.53
N VAL A 226 -3.18 11.20 -21.09
CA VAL A 226 -2.56 9.87 -21.08
C VAL A 226 -1.11 9.96 -21.60
N HIS A 227 -0.92 10.52 -22.79
CA HIS A 227 0.41 10.63 -23.39
C HIS A 227 1.36 11.50 -22.54
N ARG A 228 0.88 12.61 -21.97
CA ARG A 228 1.71 13.44 -21.07
C ARG A 228 2.11 12.72 -19.80
N GLN A 229 1.22 11.93 -19.20
CA GLN A 229 1.51 11.18 -17.98
C GLN A 229 2.51 10.04 -18.25
N TYR A 230 2.40 9.38 -19.40
CA TYR A 230 3.40 8.45 -19.91
C TYR A 230 4.80 9.09 -20.06
N LEU A 231 4.89 10.27 -20.70
CA LEU A 231 6.17 10.98 -20.83
C LEU A 231 6.73 11.42 -19.47
N LEU A 232 5.85 11.85 -18.56
CA LEU A 232 6.23 12.26 -17.21
C LEU A 232 6.85 11.11 -16.43
N ILE A 233 6.21 9.93 -16.39
CA ILE A 233 6.73 8.80 -15.62
C ILE A 233 8.08 8.32 -16.17
N ARG A 234 8.23 8.24 -17.49
CA ARG A 234 9.51 7.87 -18.12
C ARG A 234 10.62 8.84 -17.73
N THR A 235 10.33 10.14 -17.81
CA THR A 235 11.28 11.20 -17.42
C THR A 235 11.63 11.11 -15.95
N LEU A 236 10.64 10.84 -15.09
CA LEU A 236 10.81 10.74 -13.65
C LEU A 236 11.66 9.53 -13.25
N SER A 237 11.30 8.34 -13.74
CA SER A 237 12.02 7.09 -13.50
C SER A 237 13.47 7.18 -13.96
N LYS A 238 13.71 7.74 -15.14
CA LYS A 238 15.06 8.01 -15.64
C LYS A 238 15.86 8.90 -14.70
N ARG A 239 15.31 10.06 -14.33
CA ARG A 239 15.98 11.03 -13.44
C ARG A 239 16.31 10.44 -12.07
N LEU A 240 15.43 9.60 -11.54
CA LEU A 240 15.64 8.96 -10.24
C LEU A 240 16.79 7.94 -10.30
N LEU A 241 16.88 7.15 -11.36
CA LEU A 241 18.01 6.23 -11.58
C LEU A 241 19.33 6.99 -11.78
N GLU A 242 19.31 8.10 -12.52
CA GLU A 242 20.50 8.96 -12.77
C GLU A 242 21.09 9.58 -11.48
N LEU A 243 20.35 9.58 -10.36
CA LEU A 243 20.89 10.03 -9.07
C LEU A 243 22.05 9.17 -8.59
N HIS A 244 22.04 7.86 -8.90
CA HIS A 244 22.99 6.88 -8.38
C HIS A 244 23.70 6.04 -9.45
N MET A 245 23.12 5.90 -10.64
CA MET A 245 23.71 5.17 -11.76
C MET A 245 24.52 6.11 -12.66
N LYS A 246 25.81 6.27 -12.37
CA LYS A 246 26.74 7.21 -13.05
C LYS A 246 27.94 6.53 -13.70
N GLY A 247 27.99 5.20 -13.70
CA GLY A 247 29.07 4.40 -14.28
C GLY A 247 29.04 4.34 -15.80
N GLU A 248 30.10 3.78 -16.37
CA GLU A 248 30.15 3.49 -17.80
C GLU A 248 29.08 2.44 -18.17
N GLY A 249 28.30 2.70 -19.22
CA GLY A 249 27.18 1.83 -19.64
C GLY A 249 25.86 2.02 -18.87
N ASP A 250 25.84 2.77 -17.77
CA ASP A 250 24.61 2.98 -16.98
C ASP A 250 23.52 3.70 -17.78
N LYS A 251 23.89 4.59 -18.72
CA LYS A 251 22.92 5.28 -19.56
C LYS A 251 22.04 4.31 -20.35
N GLU A 252 22.64 3.30 -20.98
CA GLU A 252 21.90 2.28 -21.74
C GLU A 252 21.08 1.39 -20.80
N LYS A 253 21.64 1.06 -19.65
CA LYS A 253 20.96 0.28 -18.61
C LYS A 253 19.71 0.99 -18.08
N ILE A 254 19.80 2.31 -17.83
CA ILE A 254 18.68 3.15 -17.40
C ILE A 254 17.57 3.15 -18.46
N GLU A 255 17.92 3.35 -19.74
CA GLU A 255 16.91 3.32 -20.81
C GLU A 255 16.20 1.97 -20.88
N LYS A 256 16.95 0.86 -20.77
CA LYS A 256 16.37 -0.50 -20.71
C LYS A 256 15.44 -0.68 -19.51
N ILE A 257 15.85 -0.25 -18.32
CA ILE A 257 15.02 -0.35 -17.10
C ILE A 257 13.72 0.44 -17.28
N VAL A 258 13.80 1.68 -17.76
CA VAL A 258 12.64 2.56 -17.95
C VAL A 258 11.68 1.99 -18.98
N GLU A 259 12.20 1.47 -20.09
CA GLU A 259 11.41 0.79 -21.12
C GLU A 259 10.68 -0.43 -20.54
N ILE A 260 11.37 -1.31 -19.81
CA ILE A 260 10.73 -2.50 -19.23
C ILE A 260 9.61 -2.13 -18.27
N LEU A 261 9.90 -1.26 -17.29
CA LEU A 261 8.96 -0.90 -16.22
C LEU A 261 7.77 -0.05 -16.67
N SER A 262 7.87 0.59 -17.84
CA SER A 262 6.81 1.47 -18.35
C SER A 262 6.00 0.85 -19.50
N GLU A 263 6.52 -0.16 -20.20
CA GLU A 263 5.94 -0.62 -21.48
C GLU A 263 5.90 -2.14 -21.70
N LYS A 264 6.85 -2.92 -21.15
CA LYS A 264 7.04 -4.33 -21.58
C LYS A 264 6.39 -5.38 -20.69
N LEU A 265 5.75 -4.97 -19.60
CA LEU A 265 5.17 -5.91 -18.63
C LEU A 265 3.68 -6.21 -18.87
N TYR A 266 3.05 -5.53 -19.84
CA TYR A 266 1.71 -5.79 -20.43
C TYR A 266 0.52 -5.88 -19.46
N PHE A 267 0.75 -5.72 -18.15
CA PHE A 267 -0.27 -5.63 -17.13
C PHE A 267 0.25 -4.84 -15.93
N HIS A 268 -0.44 -3.75 -15.56
CA HIS A 268 -0.08 -2.95 -14.39
C HIS A 268 0.02 -3.74 -13.06
N GLY A 269 -0.76 -4.82 -12.93
CA GLY A 269 -0.72 -5.70 -11.77
C GLY A 269 0.38 -6.77 -11.81
N TYR A 270 1.31 -6.70 -12.77
CA TYR A 270 2.41 -7.64 -12.88
C TYR A 270 3.32 -7.56 -11.64
N GLU A 271 3.53 -8.70 -10.99
CA GLU A 271 4.29 -8.83 -9.75
C GLU A 271 5.75 -9.19 -10.10
N ILE A 272 6.63 -8.20 -10.04
CA ILE A 272 8.05 -8.33 -10.37
C ILE A 272 8.76 -8.91 -9.15
N SER A 273 9.20 -10.17 -9.25
CA SER A 273 9.96 -10.84 -8.19
C SER A 273 11.36 -10.26 -8.02
N ARG A 274 11.98 -10.49 -6.84
CA ARG A 274 13.39 -10.08 -6.59
C ARG A 274 14.39 -10.61 -7.61
N HIS A 275 14.16 -11.80 -8.16
CA HIS A 275 15.05 -12.41 -9.17
C HIS A 275 14.92 -11.70 -10.50
N GLU A 276 13.69 -11.44 -10.95
CA GLU A 276 13.43 -10.71 -12.19
C GLU A 276 13.92 -9.27 -12.11
N ALA A 277 13.62 -8.57 -11.01
CA ALA A 277 14.08 -7.20 -10.77
C ALA A 277 15.61 -7.09 -10.93
N LYS A 278 16.35 -8.08 -10.42
CA LYS A 278 17.81 -8.13 -10.48
C LYS A 278 18.34 -8.57 -11.84
N GLU A 279 17.97 -9.77 -12.29
CA GLU A 279 18.65 -10.47 -13.39
C GLU A 279 18.08 -10.08 -14.77
N ILE A 280 16.78 -9.75 -14.85
CA ILE A 280 16.11 -9.46 -16.12
C ILE A 280 16.04 -7.94 -16.34
N ILE A 281 15.50 -7.21 -15.36
CA ILE A 281 15.33 -5.76 -15.43
C ILE A 281 16.67 -5.04 -15.22
N GLY A 282 17.51 -5.54 -14.32
CA GLY A 282 18.84 -4.99 -14.05
C GLY A 282 18.86 -3.94 -12.93
N LEU A 283 17.84 -3.88 -12.07
CA LEU A 283 17.84 -2.99 -10.90
C LEU A 283 18.96 -3.39 -9.92
N ASN A 284 19.42 -2.43 -9.11
CA ASN A 284 20.44 -2.69 -8.09
C ASN A 284 19.83 -3.38 -6.85
N VAL A 285 19.44 -4.65 -7.04
CA VAL A 285 18.78 -5.46 -6.02
C VAL A 285 19.80 -6.31 -5.26
N SER A 286 19.75 -6.26 -3.93
CA SER A 286 20.47 -7.17 -3.05
C SER A 286 19.51 -8.12 -2.32
N TYR A 287 19.99 -9.32 -2.05
CA TYR A 287 19.27 -10.29 -1.21
C TYR A 287 19.78 -10.14 0.22
N PRO A 288 18.90 -9.92 1.21
CA PRO A 288 19.31 -9.78 2.60
C PRO A 288 19.93 -11.08 3.12
N SER A 289 20.77 -10.98 4.16
CA SER A 289 21.16 -12.15 4.95
C SER A 289 19.93 -12.74 5.65
N GLU A 290 19.99 -14.02 6.05
CA GLU A 290 18.87 -14.67 6.77
C GLU A 290 18.40 -13.88 8.00
N LYS A 291 19.35 -13.24 8.71
CA LYS A 291 19.04 -12.42 9.88
C LYS A 291 18.27 -11.15 9.51
N ILE A 292 18.71 -10.42 8.49
CA ILE A 292 18.03 -9.20 8.02
C ILE A 292 16.67 -9.56 7.43
N GLU A 293 16.59 -10.65 6.66
CA GLU A 293 15.35 -11.16 6.07
C GLU A 293 14.31 -11.44 7.15
N LYS A 294 14.71 -12.17 8.20
CA LYS A 294 13.83 -12.49 9.34
C LYS A 294 13.32 -11.21 10.02
N LEU A 295 14.22 -10.27 10.32
CA LEU A 295 13.85 -9.01 10.96
C LEU A 295 12.90 -8.16 10.09
N MET A 296 13.14 -8.11 8.77
CA MET A 296 12.26 -7.42 7.82
C MET A 296 10.86 -8.04 7.83
N TRP A 297 10.78 -9.38 7.83
CA TRP A 297 9.50 -10.09 7.84
C TRP A 297 8.76 -9.92 9.18
N GLU A 298 9.46 -10.02 10.31
CA GLU A 298 8.87 -9.78 11.64
C GLU A 298 8.33 -8.34 11.76
N LEU A 299 9.08 -7.34 11.29
CA LEU A 299 8.61 -5.95 11.29
C LEU A 299 7.41 -5.76 10.36
N TYR A 300 7.39 -6.40 9.20
CA TYR A 300 6.23 -6.40 8.31
C TYR A 300 4.99 -6.99 9.00
N MET A 301 5.14 -8.13 9.68
CA MET A 301 4.04 -8.79 10.40
C MET A 301 3.46 -7.90 11.51
N GLU A 302 4.30 -7.13 12.23
CA GLU A 302 3.81 -6.17 13.22
C GLU A 302 2.90 -5.09 12.62
N TYR A 303 3.23 -4.59 11.43
CA TYR A 303 2.36 -3.64 10.71
C TYR A 303 1.15 -4.34 10.11
N GLN A 304 1.32 -5.54 9.54
CA GLN A 304 0.25 -6.32 8.95
C GLN A 304 -0.84 -6.63 9.99
N ASP A 305 -0.47 -7.09 11.18
CA ASP A 305 -1.42 -7.43 12.24
C ASP A 305 -2.28 -6.24 12.66
N ALA A 306 -1.72 -5.03 12.61
CA ALA A 306 -2.39 -3.80 13.04
C ALA A 306 -3.22 -3.15 11.93
N LEU A 307 -2.72 -3.18 10.69
CA LEU A 307 -3.28 -2.46 9.55
C LEU A 307 -4.01 -3.35 8.55
N LEU A 308 -3.93 -4.68 8.69
CA LEU A 308 -4.65 -5.71 7.92
C LEU A 308 -4.67 -5.46 6.41
N PRO A 309 -3.51 -5.20 5.77
CA PRO A 309 -3.43 -4.96 4.32
C PRO A 309 -4.06 -6.10 3.51
N GLY A 310 -4.69 -5.78 2.39
CA GLY A 310 -5.35 -6.74 1.51
C GLY A 310 -6.69 -7.30 2.02
N GLU A 311 -7.10 -7.01 3.26
CA GLU A 311 -8.41 -7.41 3.77
C GLU A 311 -9.52 -6.42 3.39
N GLU A 312 -10.75 -6.92 3.31
CA GLU A 312 -11.93 -6.06 3.21
C GLU A 312 -12.29 -5.48 4.58
N PHE A 313 -12.54 -4.16 4.64
CA PHE A 313 -12.98 -3.54 5.88
C PHE A 313 -14.44 -3.88 6.18
N ASP A 314 -14.69 -4.54 7.31
CA ASP A 314 -16.04 -4.96 7.73
C ASP A 314 -16.66 -3.99 8.76
N PHE A 315 -17.61 -3.19 8.30
CA PHE A 315 -18.38 -2.28 9.16
C PHE A 315 -19.30 -3.02 10.16
N ASN A 316 -19.72 -4.27 9.89
CA ASN A 316 -20.46 -5.07 10.88
C ASN A 316 -19.59 -5.39 12.08
N ARG A 317 -18.37 -5.85 11.84
CA ARG A 317 -17.38 -6.14 12.89
C ARG A 317 -17.02 -4.88 13.68
N LEU A 318 -16.91 -3.74 13.00
CA LEU A 318 -16.63 -2.45 13.65
C LEU A 318 -17.76 -2.02 14.62
N LEU A 319 -19.01 -2.04 14.15
CA LEU A 319 -20.17 -1.62 14.94
C LEU A 319 -20.56 -2.65 16.02
N GLY A 320 -20.37 -3.94 15.73
CA GLY A 320 -20.95 -5.03 16.53
C GLY A 320 -22.46 -4.86 16.62
N ASN A 321 -22.98 -4.86 17.85
CA ASN A 321 -24.41 -4.69 18.13
C ASN A 321 -24.90 -3.23 18.10
N ARG A 322 -24.01 -2.26 17.85
CA ARG A 322 -24.39 -0.83 17.81
C ARG A 322 -25.12 -0.49 16.51
N GLU A 323 -26.10 0.41 16.59
CA GLU A 323 -26.78 0.97 15.42
C GLU A 323 -25.95 2.07 14.74
N SER A 324 -25.19 2.83 15.52
CA SER A 324 -24.25 3.83 15.03
C SER A 324 -23.06 4.00 15.96
N GLY A 325 -22.00 4.63 15.44
CA GLY A 325 -20.81 4.99 16.22
C GLY A 325 -19.89 5.93 15.46
N ASP A 326 -19.05 6.63 16.23
CA ASP A 326 -17.92 7.38 15.72
C ASP A 326 -16.64 6.57 15.96
N PHE A 327 -15.80 6.46 14.93
CA PHE A 327 -14.60 5.63 14.94
C PHE A 327 -13.42 6.39 14.31
N LEU A 328 -12.21 6.10 14.77
CA LEU A 328 -10.95 6.64 14.26
C LEU A 328 -10.01 5.51 13.84
N LEU A 329 -10.00 5.24 12.53
CA LEU A 329 -9.45 4.03 11.93
C LEU A 329 -8.11 4.31 11.23
N ASP A 330 -7.03 3.73 11.71
CA ASP A 330 -5.69 3.89 11.13
C ASP A 330 -5.54 3.11 9.81
N SER A 331 -4.92 3.76 8.83
CA SER A 331 -4.74 3.26 7.46
C SER A 331 -3.33 3.43 6.91
N ALA A 332 -2.49 4.27 7.51
CA ALA A 332 -1.07 4.37 7.18
C ALA A 332 -0.24 4.76 8.40
N ILE A 333 1.06 4.51 8.32
CA ILE A 333 2.02 4.87 9.36
C ILE A 333 3.37 5.27 8.74
N ILE A 334 3.98 6.31 9.31
CA ILE A 334 5.40 6.64 9.14
C ILE A 334 6.02 6.50 10.54
N GLU A 335 7.03 5.67 10.68
CA GLU A 335 7.63 5.35 11.98
C GLU A 335 9.15 5.32 11.90
N SER A 336 9.80 5.92 12.89
CA SER A 336 11.23 5.73 13.16
C SER A 336 11.40 5.41 14.64
N VAL A 337 12.64 5.20 15.08
CA VAL A 337 12.94 4.89 16.50
C VAL A 337 12.34 5.94 17.46
N ASP A 338 12.32 7.19 17.06
CA ASP A 338 11.93 8.31 17.94
C ASP A 338 10.49 8.78 17.68
N LEU A 339 10.03 8.75 16.43
CA LEU A 339 8.77 9.36 16.02
C LEU A 339 7.79 8.35 15.41
N ILE A 340 6.50 8.67 15.50
CA ILE A 340 5.41 7.91 14.90
C ILE A 340 4.33 8.88 14.45
N HIS A 341 3.93 8.76 13.19
CA HIS A 341 2.79 9.43 12.61
C HIS A 341 1.85 8.40 11.99
N THR A 342 0.55 8.50 12.25
CA THR A 342 -0.45 7.64 11.62
C THR A 342 -1.43 8.46 10.82
N CYS A 343 -1.87 7.93 9.67
CA CYS A 343 -2.99 8.47 8.92
C CYS A 343 -4.25 7.73 9.33
N SER A 344 -5.29 8.48 9.67
CA SER A 344 -6.48 7.95 10.32
C SER A 344 -7.75 8.51 9.67
N TYR A 345 -8.76 7.65 9.50
CA TYR A 345 -10.09 8.02 9.04
C TYR A 345 -11.00 8.25 10.25
N SER A 346 -11.47 9.48 10.44
CA SER A 346 -12.54 9.80 11.37
C SER A 346 -13.87 9.61 10.67
N VAL A 347 -14.62 8.57 11.07
CA VAL A 347 -15.86 8.15 10.42
C VAL A 347 -17.01 8.07 11.40
N ASN A 348 -18.18 8.51 10.96
CA ASN A 348 -19.45 8.13 11.57
C ASN A 348 -20.07 7.01 10.73
N VAL A 349 -20.40 5.89 11.36
CA VAL A 349 -21.03 4.75 10.70
C VAL A 349 -22.40 4.54 11.31
N LYS A 350 -23.43 4.40 10.48
CA LYS A 350 -24.80 4.09 10.91
C LYS A 350 -25.39 2.97 10.05
N ARG A 351 -26.07 2.01 10.67
CA ARG A 351 -26.84 0.98 9.94
C ARG A 351 -28.06 1.64 9.30
N LYS A 352 -28.30 1.38 8.00
CA LYS A 352 -29.49 1.91 7.31
C LYS A 352 -30.80 1.40 7.90
N LYS A 353 -30.80 0.15 8.40
CA LYS A 353 -31.92 -0.48 9.11
C LYS A 353 -31.39 -1.39 10.23
N PRO A 354 -32.17 -1.65 11.30
CA PRO A 354 -31.80 -2.65 12.31
C PRO A 354 -31.49 -4.01 11.65
N ALA A 355 -30.38 -4.63 12.03
CA ALA A 355 -29.86 -5.88 11.48
C ALA A 355 -29.52 -5.88 9.97
N ALA A 356 -29.45 -4.72 9.30
CA ALA A 356 -28.99 -4.65 7.91
C ALA A 356 -27.47 -4.68 7.77
N VAL A 357 -27.02 -5.17 6.62
CA VAL A 357 -25.61 -5.16 6.15
C VAL A 357 -25.27 -3.92 5.31
N GLU A 358 -26.22 -3.00 5.17
CA GLU A 358 -25.99 -1.71 4.51
C GLU A 358 -25.75 -0.60 5.53
N PHE A 359 -24.75 0.23 5.25
CA PHE A 359 -24.30 1.30 6.13
C PHE A 359 -24.31 2.64 5.43
N ASP A 360 -24.70 3.67 6.16
CA ASP A 360 -24.38 5.05 5.85
C ASP A 360 -23.06 5.38 6.53
N VAL A 361 -22.02 5.66 5.74
CA VAL A 361 -20.67 5.99 6.22
C VAL A 361 -20.40 7.44 5.88
N ASN A 362 -20.22 8.28 6.90
CA ASN A 362 -19.83 9.67 6.75
C ASN A 362 -18.39 9.87 7.22
N VAL A 363 -17.49 10.13 6.29
CA VAL A 363 -16.08 10.44 6.57
C VAL A 363 -15.96 11.91 6.95
N ARG A 364 -15.71 12.19 8.24
CA ARG A 364 -15.59 13.57 8.75
C ARG A 364 -14.21 14.16 8.47
N ARG A 365 -13.16 13.35 8.60
CA ARG A 365 -11.76 13.77 8.41
C ARG A 365 -10.91 12.58 7.99
N ILE A 366 -9.94 12.84 7.12
CA ILE A 366 -8.79 11.97 6.88
C ILE A 366 -7.56 12.82 7.14
N GLY A 367 -6.59 12.30 7.88
CA GLY A 367 -5.34 13.03 8.07
C GLY A 367 -4.35 12.34 8.96
N TRP A 368 -3.15 12.90 8.94
CA TRP A 368 -2.02 12.46 9.73
C TRP A 368 -2.03 13.10 11.10
N GLU A 369 -1.71 12.29 12.11
CA GLU A 369 -1.49 12.73 13.48
C GLU A 369 -0.19 12.14 14.03
N LYS A 370 0.53 12.93 14.82
CA LYS A 370 1.64 12.44 15.62
C LYS A 370 1.07 11.72 16.83
N LEU A 371 1.42 10.45 17.00
CA LEU A 371 1.00 9.73 18.21
C LEU A 371 1.89 10.16 19.37
N GLU A 372 1.28 10.69 20.43
CA GLU A 372 1.98 10.96 21.70
C GLU A 372 2.32 9.64 22.36
N VAL A 373 3.59 9.42 22.58
CA VAL A 373 4.09 8.18 23.14
C VAL A 373 4.30 8.45 24.61
N GLN A 374 3.39 7.95 25.45
CA GLN A 374 3.72 7.83 26.86
C GLN A 374 4.87 6.83 26.96
N GLU A 375 6.06 7.30 27.33
CA GLU A 375 7.11 6.40 27.79
C GLU A 375 6.54 5.66 28.99
N VAL A 376 6.13 4.40 28.78
CA VAL A 376 5.82 3.50 29.90
C VAL A 376 7.08 3.47 30.75
N GLY A 377 6.96 4.01 31.96
CA GLY A 377 8.06 4.50 32.77
C GLY A 377 9.20 3.51 33.00
N LYS A 378 10.36 4.13 33.29
CA LYS A 378 11.54 3.49 33.90
C LYS A 378 11.19 2.76 35.19
#